data_AF-A0A537JAK1-F1
#
_entry.id   AF-A0A537JAK1-F1
#
_cell.length_a   1.000
_cell.length_b   1.000
_cell.length_c   1.000
_cell.angle_alpha   90.00
_cell.angle_beta   90.00
_cell.angle_gamma   90.00
#
_symmetry.space_group_name_H-M   'P 1'
#
loop_
_entity.id
_entity.type
_entity.pdbx_description
1 polymer ?
#
loop_
_entity_poly.entity_id
_entity_poly.type
_entity_poly.pdbx_seq_one_letter_code
_entity_poly.pdbx_strand_id
1 'polypeptide(L)'
;MNKSLRFLNSGCGASRKKVFALLFSLFSFCLVHSQHKYYFRGGTTTGDGSERRPFSSLQQLSRLALKPGDTVFFHAGDSIAGNISLENIHGNKKRDIVFTSYGKTRSTIDGGNKQALVITGSDHFQVVNICFFGSGRKSGNTTDGVSFVKCNNAKIKNLEVSGFQKAGLILYNSEHSRSIKCIHMTMVLPEF
;
A
#
# COMPACT_ATOMS: atom_id res chain seq x y z
N MET A 1 49.38 20.07 75.72
CA MET A 1 49.28 21.38 75.02
C MET A 1 48.71 21.15 73.62
N ASN A 2 47.80 22.06 73.24
CA ASN A 2 46.87 22.11 72.11
C ASN A 2 47.47 21.95 70.69
N LYS A 3 46.77 21.26 69.76
CA LYS A 3 45.98 21.91 68.68
C LYS A 3 45.23 20.92 67.76
N SER A 4 43.98 21.27 67.51
CA SER A 4 42.99 20.76 66.56
C SER A 4 43.30 21.17 65.11
N LEU A 5 42.88 20.37 64.11
CA LEU A 5 42.16 20.86 62.90
C LEU A 5 41.57 19.72 62.04
N ARG A 6 40.35 19.98 61.53
CA ARG A 6 39.43 19.14 60.76
C ARG A 6 39.74 19.14 59.23
N PHE A 7 38.87 18.48 58.46
CA PHE A 7 38.58 18.57 57.00
C PHE A 7 39.23 17.42 56.16
N LEU A 8 38.54 16.67 55.28
CA LEU A 8 37.23 16.76 54.62
C LEU A 8 36.69 15.38 54.23
N ASN A 9 35.38 15.25 54.37
CA ASN A 9 34.52 14.26 53.72
C ASN A 9 34.27 14.71 52.27
N SER A 10 34.41 13.84 51.27
CA SER A 10 33.60 13.86 50.03
C SER A 10 34.03 12.77 49.04
N GLY A 11 33.07 11.96 48.56
CA GLY A 11 33.35 10.94 47.56
C GLY A 11 32.19 10.07 47.06
N CYS A 12 30.99 10.65 46.97
CA CYS A 12 29.91 10.30 46.03
C CYS A 12 29.70 8.81 45.65
N GLY A 13 29.01 8.07 46.53
CA GLY A 13 28.34 6.82 46.16
C GLY A 13 27.02 7.09 45.44
N ALA A 14 27.06 7.45 44.16
CA ALA A 14 25.85 7.57 43.35
C ALA A 14 26.02 6.98 41.95
N SER A 15 25.11 6.05 41.62
CA SER A 15 24.52 5.95 40.27
C SER A 15 25.08 4.98 39.23
N ARG A 16 25.56 3.79 39.60
CA ARG A 16 25.70 2.68 38.60
C ARG A 16 24.35 2.17 38.06
N LYS A 17 23.26 2.27 38.85
CA LYS A 17 21.92 1.79 38.47
C LYS A 17 21.18 2.72 37.48
N LYS A 18 21.45 4.04 37.47
CA LYS A 18 20.79 4.96 36.52
C LYS A 18 21.43 4.92 35.12
N VAL A 19 22.71 4.56 35.02
CA VAL A 19 23.41 4.42 33.73
C VAL A 19 22.83 3.25 32.92
N PHE A 20 22.50 2.12 33.57
CA PHE A 20 21.83 1.00 32.91
C PHE A 20 20.39 1.31 32.46
N ALA A 21 19.64 2.11 33.24
CA ALA A 21 18.31 2.56 32.85
C ALA A 21 18.32 3.55 31.67
N LEU A 22 19.35 4.42 31.59
CA LEU A 22 19.56 5.33 30.46
C LEU A 22 19.92 4.60 29.17
N LEU A 23 20.70 3.51 29.25
CA LEU A 23 21.05 2.68 28.10
C LEU A 23 19.87 1.86 27.57
N PHE A 24 18.95 1.41 28.44
CA PHE A 24 17.72 0.72 28.02
C PHE A 24 16.68 1.69 27.43
N SER A 25 16.62 2.93 27.95
CA SER A 25 15.75 4.00 27.43
C SER A 25 16.15 4.49 26.03
N LEU A 26 17.44 4.39 25.66
CA LEU A 26 17.94 4.69 24.31
C LEU A 26 17.71 3.53 23.32
N PHE A 27 17.38 2.34 23.82
CA PHE A 27 17.02 1.18 22.99
C PHE A 27 15.51 1.08 22.70
N SER A 28 14.73 2.09 23.08
CA SER A 28 13.46 2.38 22.40
C SER A 28 13.78 2.96 21.02
N PHE A 29 14.49 2.18 20.21
CA PHE A 29 14.71 2.44 18.81
C PHE A 29 13.32 2.54 18.20
N CYS A 30 12.98 3.77 17.79
CA CYS A 30 11.89 3.99 16.86
C CYS A 30 12.12 2.98 15.72
N LEU A 31 11.27 1.94 15.61
CA LEU A 31 11.31 1.01 14.49
C LEU A 31 10.92 1.81 13.25
N VAL A 32 11.89 2.53 12.69
CA VAL A 32 11.79 3.19 11.40
C VAL A 32 11.71 2.06 10.40
N HIS A 33 10.48 1.64 10.09
CA HIS A 33 10.24 0.78 8.95
C HIS A 33 10.74 1.53 7.71
N SER A 34 11.76 0.98 7.07
CA SER A 34 12.23 1.42 5.76
C SER A 34 11.05 1.34 4.80
N GLN A 35 10.76 2.45 4.12
CA GLN A 35 9.66 2.54 3.15
C GLN A 35 10.20 2.10 1.79
N HIS A 36 9.64 1.03 1.26
CA HIS A 36 10.02 0.50 -0.03
C HIS A 36 9.18 1.11 -1.14
N LYS A 37 9.83 1.36 -2.28
CA LYS A 37 9.19 1.77 -3.52
C LYS A 37 9.36 0.66 -4.54
N TYR A 38 8.26 0.12 -5.04
CA TYR A 38 8.25 -0.94 -6.03
C TYR A 38 7.69 -0.40 -7.34
N TYR A 39 8.40 -0.61 -8.44
CA TYR A 39 8.05 -0.07 -9.73
C TYR A 39 7.66 -1.18 -10.69
N PHE A 40 6.56 -0.96 -11.41
CA PHE A 40 6.01 -1.83 -12.43
C PHE A 40 5.93 -1.09 -13.76
N ARG A 41 6.29 -1.75 -14.85
CA ARG A 41 6.25 -1.22 -16.22
C ARG A 41 5.90 -2.35 -17.18
N GLY A 42 5.02 -2.09 -18.14
CA GLY A 42 4.70 -3.05 -19.20
C GLY A 42 5.95 -3.42 -20.01
N GLY A 43 6.11 -4.70 -20.32
CA GLY A 43 7.25 -5.20 -21.07
C GLY A 43 7.43 -6.72 -20.93
N THR A 44 8.46 -7.26 -21.57
CA THR A 44 8.73 -8.71 -21.59
C THR A 44 9.78 -9.15 -20.55
N THR A 45 10.69 -8.27 -20.16
CA THR A 45 11.77 -8.58 -19.20
C THR A 45 11.47 -8.02 -17.82
N THR A 46 11.51 -8.87 -16.78
CA THR A 46 11.30 -8.44 -15.40
C THR A 46 12.61 -8.01 -14.74
N GLY A 47 12.60 -6.86 -14.06
CA GLY A 47 13.69 -6.40 -13.22
C GLY A 47 13.54 -6.81 -11.75
N ASP A 48 14.19 -6.04 -10.87
CA ASP A 48 14.21 -6.23 -9.42
C ASP A 48 13.17 -5.37 -8.67
N GLY A 49 12.35 -4.61 -9.39
CA GLY A 49 11.32 -3.74 -8.82
C GLY A 49 11.82 -2.35 -8.47
N SER A 50 13.10 -2.03 -8.72
CA SER A 50 13.59 -0.66 -8.66
C SER A 50 13.09 0.19 -9.83
N GLU A 51 13.17 1.51 -9.71
CA GLU A 51 12.78 2.43 -10.79
C GLU A 51 13.57 2.20 -12.09
N ARG A 52 14.85 1.82 -11.98
CA ARG A 52 15.72 1.53 -13.13
C ARG A 52 15.42 0.18 -13.77
N ARG A 53 14.93 -0.78 -12.97
CA ARG A 53 14.66 -2.15 -13.37
C ARG A 53 13.29 -2.59 -12.81
N PRO A 54 12.19 -2.02 -13.33
CA PRO A 54 10.85 -2.30 -12.83
C PRO A 54 10.45 -3.76 -13.08
N PHE A 55 9.51 -4.26 -12.28
CA PHE A 55 8.83 -5.53 -12.57
C PHE A 55 7.95 -5.39 -13.81
N SER A 56 7.89 -6.43 -14.64
CA SER A 56 7.04 -6.46 -15.84
C SER A 56 5.71 -7.19 -15.66
N SER A 57 5.57 -7.96 -14.58
CA SER A 57 4.40 -8.80 -14.31
C SER A 57 3.81 -8.52 -12.93
N LEU A 58 2.48 -8.37 -12.89
CA LEU A 58 1.71 -8.17 -11.67
C LEU A 58 1.81 -9.34 -10.69
N GLN A 59 2.22 -10.53 -11.15
CA GLN A 59 2.46 -11.68 -10.26
C GLN A 59 3.54 -11.42 -9.21
N GLN A 60 4.49 -10.52 -9.49
CA GLN A 60 5.52 -10.14 -8.51
C GLN A 60 4.91 -9.40 -7.32
N LEU A 61 3.82 -8.65 -7.53
CA LEU A 61 3.18 -7.86 -6.47
C LEU A 61 2.68 -8.75 -5.33
N SER A 62 2.09 -9.90 -5.63
CA SER A 62 1.61 -10.85 -4.62
C SER A 62 2.74 -11.52 -3.80
N ARG A 63 4.00 -11.37 -4.21
CA ARG A 63 5.18 -11.88 -3.48
C ARG A 63 5.82 -10.82 -2.58
N LEU A 64 5.40 -9.57 -2.69
CA LEU A 64 5.96 -8.48 -1.90
C LEU A 64 5.37 -8.50 -0.48
N ALA A 65 6.25 -8.44 0.52
CA ALA A 65 5.85 -8.28 1.91
C ALA A 65 5.64 -6.79 2.24
N LEU A 66 4.56 -6.21 1.73
CA LEU A 66 4.27 -4.77 1.88
C LEU A 66 4.16 -4.36 3.36
N LYS A 67 4.83 -3.27 3.72
CA LYS A 67 4.88 -2.69 5.07
C LYS A 67 4.29 -1.28 5.12
N PRO A 68 3.94 -0.76 6.30
CA PRO A 68 3.39 0.59 6.43
C PRO A 68 4.28 1.67 5.81
N GLY A 69 3.74 2.38 4.82
CA GLY A 69 4.42 3.44 4.07
C GLY A 69 5.06 3.00 2.76
N ASP A 70 4.99 1.71 2.42
CA ASP A 70 5.43 1.23 1.10
C ASP A 70 4.54 1.79 -0.01
N THR A 71 5.14 1.99 -1.18
CA THR A 71 4.43 2.46 -2.38
C THR A 71 4.73 1.58 -3.58
N VAL A 72 3.66 1.20 -4.28
CA VAL A 72 3.69 0.46 -5.53
C VAL A 72 3.32 1.42 -6.66
N PHE A 73 4.26 1.58 -7.60
CA PHE A 73 4.22 2.52 -8.71
C PHE A 73 4.02 1.77 -10.03
N PHE A 74 2.97 2.10 -10.77
CA PHE A 74 2.70 1.58 -12.11
C PHE A 74 3.02 2.65 -13.17
N HIS A 75 3.77 2.31 -14.21
CA HIS A 75 4.20 3.28 -15.20
C HIS A 75 3.01 3.86 -15.98
N ALA A 76 2.94 5.18 -16.04
CA ALA A 76 1.88 5.90 -16.75
C ALA A 76 1.90 5.61 -18.25
N GLY A 77 0.72 5.43 -18.84
CA GLY A 77 0.55 5.12 -20.25
C GLY A 77 0.75 3.65 -20.62
N ASP A 78 1.27 2.83 -19.70
CA ASP A 78 1.36 1.39 -19.91
C ASP A 78 0.01 0.71 -19.64
N SER A 79 -0.26 -0.35 -20.40
CA SER A 79 -1.29 -1.34 -20.06
C SER A 79 -0.60 -2.62 -19.61
N ILE A 80 -0.77 -2.99 -18.34
CA ILE A 80 -0.19 -4.20 -17.76
C ILE A 80 -1.31 -5.23 -17.58
N ALA A 81 -1.23 -6.31 -18.34
CA ALA A 81 -2.20 -7.39 -18.27
C ALA A 81 -2.04 -8.23 -16.99
N GLY A 82 -3.16 -8.59 -16.38
CA GLY A 82 -3.22 -9.50 -15.25
C GLY A 82 -4.17 -9.03 -14.16
N ASN A 83 -4.23 -9.84 -13.11
CA ASN A 83 -5.11 -9.62 -11.96
C ASN A 83 -4.26 -9.49 -10.70
N ILE A 84 -4.60 -8.52 -9.85
CA ILE A 84 -3.93 -8.31 -8.56
C ILE A 84 -4.83 -8.88 -7.47
N SER A 85 -4.30 -9.82 -6.68
CA SER A 85 -4.96 -10.33 -5.48
C SER A 85 -4.02 -10.16 -4.30
N LEU A 86 -4.45 -9.40 -3.30
CA LEU A 86 -3.69 -9.10 -2.09
C LEU A 86 -4.55 -9.39 -0.86
N GLU A 87 -3.91 -9.93 0.17
CA GLU A 87 -4.58 -10.31 1.41
C GLU A 87 -3.74 -9.87 2.60
N ASN A 88 -4.41 -9.43 3.67
CA ASN A 88 -3.78 -9.11 4.95
C ASN A 88 -2.62 -8.09 4.84
N ILE A 89 -2.79 -7.07 3.99
CA ILE A 89 -1.85 -5.95 3.92
C ILE A 89 -2.30 -4.86 4.89
N HIS A 90 -1.38 -4.37 5.72
CA HIS A 90 -1.71 -3.45 6.79
C HIS A 90 -0.72 -2.28 6.79
N GLY A 91 -1.23 -1.09 6.43
CA GLY A 91 -0.60 0.17 6.78
C GLY A 91 -0.89 0.55 8.24
N ASN A 92 -0.74 1.83 8.55
CA ASN A 92 -1.22 2.39 9.82
C ASN A 92 -1.70 3.83 9.64
N LYS A 93 -2.31 4.40 10.69
CA LYS A 93 -2.88 5.76 10.70
C LYS A 93 -1.96 6.86 10.15
N LYS A 94 -0.64 6.70 10.26
CA LYS A 94 0.36 7.67 9.79
C LYS A 94 0.96 7.30 8.44
N ARG A 95 0.88 6.05 8.02
CA ARG A 95 1.60 5.48 6.86
C ARG A 95 0.75 4.40 6.19
N ASP A 96 -0.07 4.81 5.25
CA ASP A 96 -0.81 3.87 4.41
C ASP A 96 0.14 3.14 3.45
N ILE A 97 -0.25 1.96 2.99
CA ILE A 97 0.33 1.32 1.79
C ILE A 97 -0.31 1.96 0.55
N VAL A 98 0.48 2.41 -0.42
CA VAL A 98 -0.05 3.19 -1.55
C VAL A 98 0.15 2.45 -2.87
N PHE A 99 -0.91 2.34 -3.67
CA PHE A 99 -0.88 1.87 -5.05
C PHE A 99 -1.20 3.05 -5.97
N THR A 100 -0.26 3.43 -6.84
CA THR A 100 -0.43 4.62 -7.70
C THR A 100 0.29 4.50 -9.04
N SER A 101 -0.09 5.34 -10.00
CA SER A 101 0.72 5.57 -11.20
C SER A 101 1.92 6.47 -10.92
N TYR A 102 2.98 6.35 -11.73
CA TYR A 102 4.06 7.35 -11.86
C TYR A 102 4.25 7.78 -13.32
N GLY A 103 4.58 9.04 -13.54
CA GLY A 103 4.62 9.67 -14.87
C GLY A 103 3.48 10.67 -15.08
N LYS A 104 3.19 11.03 -16.33
CA LYS A 104 2.29 12.15 -16.66
C LYS A 104 0.80 11.77 -16.75
N THR A 105 0.50 10.50 -17.01
CA THR A 105 -0.87 9.99 -17.21
C THR A 105 -1.19 8.88 -16.19
N ARG A 106 -2.33 8.20 -16.34
CA ARG A 106 -2.68 7.01 -15.55
C ARG A 106 -2.08 5.76 -16.20
N SER A 107 -1.66 4.81 -15.39
CA SER A 107 -1.42 3.43 -15.81
C SER A 107 -2.74 2.69 -15.97
N THR A 108 -2.76 1.68 -16.83
CA THR A 108 -3.89 0.77 -16.99
C THR A 108 -3.53 -0.63 -16.49
N ILE A 109 -4.38 -1.19 -15.65
CA ILE A 109 -4.36 -2.62 -15.29
C ILE A 109 -5.47 -3.30 -16.09
N ASP A 110 -5.09 -4.19 -17.01
CA ASP A 110 -6.03 -4.96 -17.83
C ASP A 110 -6.33 -6.30 -17.15
N GLY A 111 -7.50 -6.37 -16.51
CA GLY A 111 -7.98 -7.57 -15.83
C GLY A 111 -8.57 -8.64 -16.75
N GLY A 112 -8.71 -8.35 -18.06
CA GLY A 112 -9.33 -9.26 -19.03
C GLY A 112 -10.72 -9.70 -18.59
N ASN A 113 -10.94 -11.01 -18.47
CA ASN A 113 -12.23 -11.61 -18.10
C ASN A 113 -12.42 -11.79 -16.57
N LYS A 114 -11.52 -11.28 -15.73
CA LYS A 114 -11.53 -11.44 -14.26
C LYS A 114 -11.46 -10.08 -13.56
N GLN A 115 -11.62 -10.06 -12.23
CA GLN A 115 -11.38 -8.85 -11.42
C GLN A 115 -9.95 -8.36 -11.60
N ALA A 116 -9.77 -7.08 -11.91
CA ALA A 116 -8.44 -6.52 -12.08
C ALA A 116 -7.72 -6.32 -10.73
N LEU A 117 -8.46 -5.98 -9.67
CA LEU A 117 -7.92 -5.83 -8.32
C LEU A 117 -8.86 -6.39 -7.25
N VAL A 118 -8.34 -7.27 -6.40
CA VAL A 118 -9.01 -7.74 -5.19
C VAL A 118 -8.08 -7.53 -3.99
N ILE A 119 -8.58 -6.86 -2.95
CA ILE A 119 -7.88 -6.70 -1.67
C ILE A 119 -8.79 -7.21 -0.55
N THR A 120 -8.29 -8.14 0.26
CA THR A 120 -9.07 -8.80 1.32
C THR A 120 -8.43 -8.63 2.69
N GLY A 121 -9.24 -8.41 3.73
CA GLY A 121 -8.81 -8.46 5.13
C GLY A 121 -7.74 -7.41 5.49
N SER A 122 -7.73 -6.28 4.79
CA SER A 122 -6.61 -5.33 4.80
C SER A 122 -6.98 -4.01 5.46
N ASP A 123 -5.99 -3.25 5.92
CA ASP A 123 -6.22 -1.98 6.64
C ASP A 123 -5.23 -0.89 6.21
N HIS A 124 -5.67 0.37 6.23
CA HIS A 124 -4.84 1.55 5.94
C HIS A 124 -4.06 1.44 4.61
N PHE A 125 -4.78 1.47 3.49
CA PHE A 125 -4.19 1.49 2.16
C PHE A 125 -4.87 2.52 1.24
N GLN A 126 -4.18 2.90 0.16
CA GLN A 126 -4.71 3.81 -0.85
C GLN A 126 -4.56 3.23 -2.25
N VAL A 127 -5.60 3.38 -3.06
CA VAL A 127 -5.56 3.07 -4.50
C VAL A 127 -5.88 4.35 -5.25
N VAL A 128 -4.89 4.89 -5.96
CA VAL A 128 -4.90 6.27 -6.44
C VAL A 128 -4.45 6.36 -7.89
N ASN A 129 -5.16 7.13 -8.71
CA ASN A 129 -4.72 7.51 -10.06
C ASN A 129 -4.40 6.30 -10.96
N ILE A 130 -5.27 5.28 -10.99
CA ILE A 130 -5.11 4.07 -11.82
C ILE A 130 -6.39 3.84 -12.63
N CYS A 131 -6.24 3.39 -13.87
CA CYS A 131 -7.32 2.83 -14.67
C CYS A 131 -7.34 1.30 -14.53
N PHE A 132 -8.51 0.73 -14.28
CA PHE A 132 -8.75 -0.70 -14.35
C PHE A 132 -9.65 -0.98 -15.54
N PHE A 133 -9.29 -1.92 -16.39
CA PHE A 133 -10.03 -2.24 -17.61
C PHE A 133 -10.30 -3.74 -17.69
N GLY A 134 -11.53 -4.11 -18.06
CA GLY A 134 -11.91 -5.49 -18.40
C GLY A 134 -12.22 -5.65 -19.88
N SER A 135 -12.32 -6.89 -20.34
CA SER A 135 -12.55 -7.24 -21.75
C SER A 135 -13.92 -6.83 -22.32
N GLY A 136 -14.83 -6.30 -21.48
CA GLY A 136 -16.13 -5.77 -21.88
C GLY A 136 -17.32 -6.61 -21.44
N ARG A 137 -18.45 -5.93 -21.22
CA ARG A 137 -19.68 -6.48 -20.65
C ARG A 137 -20.36 -7.58 -21.49
N LYS A 138 -20.21 -7.50 -22.81
CA LYS A 138 -20.81 -8.42 -23.80
C LYS A 138 -19.81 -9.48 -24.32
N SER A 139 -18.53 -9.32 -24.00
CA SER A 139 -17.40 -10.00 -24.64
C SER A 139 -16.61 -10.91 -23.71
N GLY A 140 -17.05 -11.11 -22.46
CA GLY A 140 -16.59 -12.24 -21.64
C GLY A 140 -16.23 -11.93 -20.19
N ASN A 141 -16.19 -10.66 -19.76
CA ASN A 141 -16.01 -10.37 -18.34
C ASN A 141 -17.34 -10.53 -17.60
N THR A 142 -17.41 -11.38 -16.57
CA THR A 142 -18.61 -11.63 -15.74
C THR A 142 -18.41 -11.23 -14.27
N THR A 143 -17.37 -10.43 -14.00
CA THR A 143 -16.91 -10.11 -12.64
C THR A 143 -17.03 -8.63 -12.32
N ASP A 144 -16.73 -8.27 -11.08
CA ASP A 144 -16.46 -6.89 -10.69
C ASP A 144 -15.09 -6.45 -11.23
N GLY A 145 -14.83 -5.15 -11.26
CA GLY A 145 -13.52 -4.61 -11.64
C GLY A 145 -12.54 -4.58 -10.48
N VAL A 146 -12.91 -3.86 -9.43
CA VAL A 146 -12.14 -3.69 -8.21
C VAL A 146 -13.00 -4.10 -7.01
N SER A 147 -12.46 -4.92 -6.13
CA SER A 147 -13.17 -5.42 -4.95
C SER A 147 -12.32 -5.28 -3.69
N PHE A 148 -12.84 -4.57 -2.69
CA PHE A 148 -12.28 -4.57 -1.34
C PHE A 148 -13.22 -5.32 -0.40
N VAL A 149 -12.69 -6.36 0.25
CA VAL A 149 -13.47 -7.31 1.04
C VAL A 149 -12.93 -7.30 2.46
N LYS A 150 -13.78 -7.07 3.47
CA LYS A 150 -13.36 -7.03 4.90
C LYS A 150 -12.20 -6.06 5.14
N CYS A 151 -12.25 -4.90 4.49
CA CYS A 151 -11.16 -3.91 4.53
C CYS A 151 -11.52 -2.70 5.40
N ASN A 152 -10.52 -2.09 6.02
CA ASN A 152 -10.68 -0.90 6.85
C ASN A 152 -9.81 0.26 6.33
N ASN A 153 -10.29 1.49 6.49
CA ASN A 153 -9.54 2.72 6.19
C ASN A 153 -8.96 2.78 4.76
N ALA A 154 -9.65 2.18 3.78
CA ALA A 154 -9.25 2.25 2.38
C ALA A 154 -9.53 3.65 1.81
N LYS A 155 -8.55 4.24 1.11
CA LYS A 155 -8.69 5.55 0.46
C LYS A 155 -8.65 5.38 -1.06
N ILE A 156 -9.70 5.81 -1.72
CA ILE A 156 -9.86 5.69 -3.17
C ILE A 156 -9.92 7.08 -3.78
N LYS A 157 -9.02 7.35 -4.74
CA LYS A 157 -8.94 8.66 -5.38
C LYS A 157 -8.55 8.57 -6.85
N ASN A 158 -9.32 9.23 -7.70
CA ASN A 158 -9.06 9.33 -9.14
C ASN A 158 -8.92 7.95 -9.83
N LEU A 159 -9.82 7.03 -9.49
CA LEU A 159 -9.91 5.74 -10.18
C LEU A 159 -10.93 5.81 -11.31
N GLU A 160 -10.59 5.10 -12.38
CA GLU A 160 -11.52 4.76 -13.46
C GLU A 160 -11.57 3.25 -13.58
N VAL A 161 -12.78 2.69 -13.59
CA VAL A 161 -12.98 1.25 -13.71
C VAL A 161 -13.89 0.98 -14.91
N SER A 162 -13.27 0.45 -15.95
CA SER A 162 -13.69 0.12 -17.32
C SER A 162 -14.01 -1.34 -17.63
N GLY A 163 -14.85 -1.67 -18.61
CA GLY A 163 -14.95 -3.02 -19.19
C GLY A 163 -15.41 -4.22 -18.32
N PHE A 164 -16.05 -4.03 -17.15
CA PHE A 164 -16.57 -5.13 -16.30
C PHE A 164 -18.09 -5.28 -16.41
N GLN A 165 -18.63 -6.50 -16.26
CA GLN A 165 -20.08 -6.72 -16.39
C GLN A 165 -20.86 -6.42 -15.11
N LYS A 166 -20.25 -6.61 -13.94
CA LYS A 166 -20.86 -6.33 -12.63
C LYS A 166 -20.49 -4.92 -12.17
N ALA A 167 -20.06 -4.74 -10.92
CA ALA A 167 -19.68 -3.44 -10.40
C ALA A 167 -18.28 -3.05 -10.88
N GLY A 168 -18.08 -1.77 -11.20
CA GLY A 168 -16.72 -1.25 -11.40
C GLY A 168 -15.92 -1.33 -10.09
N LEU A 169 -16.50 -0.85 -8.98
CA LEU A 169 -15.90 -0.93 -7.65
C LEU A 169 -16.94 -1.46 -6.65
N ILE A 170 -16.56 -2.47 -5.86
CA ILE A 170 -17.37 -3.00 -4.76
C ILE A 170 -16.58 -2.98 -3.45
N LEU A 171 -17.22 -2.51 -2.38
CA LEU A 171 -16.73 -2.56 -1.01
C LEU A 171 -17.65 -3.49 -0.22
N TYR A 172 -17.17 -4.67 0.15
CA TYR A 172 -17.95 -5.66 0.88
C TYR A 172 -17.44 -5.78 2.31
N ASN A 173 -18.36 -5.62 3.28
CA ASN A 173 -18.06 -5.67 4.71
C ASN A 173 -16.83 -4.80 5.10
N SER A 174 -16.74 -3.61 4.53
CA SER A 174 -15.56 -2.73 4.67
C SER A 174 -15.97 -1.41 5.34
N GLU A 175 -15.14 -0.91 6.25
CA GLU A 175 -15.47 0.25 7.10
C GLU A 175 -14.50 1.41 6.90
N HIS A 176 -14.94 2.62 7.28
CA HIS A 176 -14.17 3.88 7.24
C HIS A 176 -13.51 4.21 5.89
N SER A 177 -13.96 3.56 4.82
CA SER A 177 -13.41 3.73 3.49
C SER A 177 -13.93 5.02 2.87
N ARG A 178 -13.03 5.86 2.34
CA ARG A 178 -13.37 7.16 1.74
C ARG A 178 -13.06 7.13 0.25
N SER A 179 -14.09 7.35 -0.56
CA SER A 179 -13.95 7.54 -2.01
C SER A 179 -14.21 9.01 -2.34
N ILE A 180 -13.21 9.70 -2.88
CA ILE A 180 -13.30 11.14 -3.18
C ILE A 180 -13.65 11.37 -4.65
N LYS A 181 -13.21 10.47 -5.54
CA LYS A 181 -13.52 10.49 -6.98
C LYS A 181 -13.26 9.11 -7.58
N CYS A 182 -14.32 8.37 -7.82
CA CYS A 182 -14.33 7.16 -8.64
C CYS A 182 -15.26 7.48 -9.80
N ILE A 183 -14.73 7.59 -11.02
CA ILE A 183 -15.59 7.87 -12.18
C ILE A 183 -16.29 6.55 -12.54
N HIS A 184 -17.61 6.62 -12.47
CA HIS A 184 -18.58 5.56 -12.66
C HIS A 184 -18.49 4.94 -14.05
N MET A 185 -18.64 3.61 -14.11
CA MET A 185 -18.84 2.86 -15.35
C MET A 185 -20.33 2.68 -15.59
N THR A 186 -20.78 3.05 -16.78
CA THR A 186 -22.17 2.97 -17.23
C THR A 186 -22.71 1.55 -17.09
N MET A 187 -23.73 1.36 -16.25
CA MET A 187 -24.67 0.25 -16.40
C MET A 187 -25.52 0.55 -17.64
N VAL A 188 -25.04 0.22 -18.84
CA VAL A 188 -25.94 0.14 -20.00
C VAL A 188 -26.77 -1.11 -19.75
N LEU A 189 -27.97 -0.99 -19.20
CA LEU A 189 -28.94 -2.09 -19.24
C LEU A 189 -29.06 -2.49 -20.72
N PRO A 190 -28.95 -3.78 -21.07
CA PRO A 190 -29.39 -4.17 -22.40
C PRO A 190 -30.89 -3.90 -22.42
N GLU A 191 -31.36 -3.11 -23.38
CA GLU A 191 -32.75 -3.24 -23.80
C GLU A 191 -32.89 -4.66 -24.37
N PHE A 192 -33.48 -5.56 -23.58
CA PHE A 192 -34.13 -6.78 -24.03
C PHE A 192 -35.34 -7.01 -23.13
#